data_AF-A0A6A0GTU7-F1
#
_entry.id   AF-A0A6A0GTU7-F1
#
_cell.length_a   1.000
_cell.length_b   1.000
_cell.length_c   1.000
_cell.angle_alpha   90.00
_cell.angle_beta   90.00
_cell.angle_gamma   90.00
#
_symmetry.space_group_name_H-M   'P 1'
#
loop_
_entity.id
_entity.type
_entity.pdbx_description
1 polymer ?
#
loop_
_entity_poly.entity_id
_entity_poly.type
_entity_poly.pdbx_seq_one_letter_code
_entity_poly.pdbx_strand_id
1 'polypeptide(L)'
;MNTQYGPPPTEENSLAALSSVPGSATSPVTIDLLRRYFLLPPSEAPYNLDNANEQNPSMGQAQVIDRILKEQRGGFFVECGGLDGELRSNTLFFERFRGWKGLVVFAQNSNRGHIYDVESYDDAPAKGLVNVQCFPFISYMKALNVTTVDYFSLDVEGAEYKVLQSIPWDDVDIKTLSVEYLHDVEGKAAIRKLLLANGYSVFTEVSAAFNLANDFIFVKNNLLSEDPSR
;
A
#
# COMPACT_ATOMS: atom_id res chain seq x y z
N MET A 1 17.23 -12.89 21.69
CA MET A 1 17.07 -11.90 22.78
C MET A 1 15.63 -11.46 22.76
N ASN A 2 14.88 -11.71 23.85
CA ASN A 2 13.46 -11.39 23.96
C ASN A 2 13.27 -9.86 23.97
N THR A 3 12.72 -9.29 22.91
CA THR A 3 12.17 -7.93 22.94
C THR A 3 10.74 -8.03 23.46
N GLN A 4 10.54 -7.74 24.76
CA GLN A 4 9.20 -7.52 25.30
C GLN A 4 8.60 -6.28 24.65
N TYR A 5 7.60 -6.46 23.81
CA TYR A 5 6.74 -5.36 23.37
C TYR A 5 5.91 -4.92 24.58
N GLY A 6 6.06 -3.67 25.00
CA GLY A 6 5.22 -3.07 26.04
C GLY A 6 3.77 -2.92 25.56
N PRO A 7 2.81 -2.70 26.46
CA PRO A 7 1.45 -2.38 26.06
C PRO A 7 1.43 -1.14 25.16
N PRO A 8 0.53 -1.07 24.16
CA PRO A 8 0.39 0.12 23.33
C PRO A 8 0.13 1.34 24.23
N PRO A 9 0.77 2.50 23.97
CA PRO A 9 0.51 3.70 24.73
C PRO A 9 -0.96 4.07 24.60
N THR A 10 -1.53 4.57 25.70
CA THR A 10 -2.85 5.19 25.66
C THR A 10 -2.86 6.29 24.59
N GLU A 11 -4.00 6.51 23.94
CA GLU A 11 -4.19 7.50 22.88
C GLU A 11 -3.59 8.88 23.27
N GLU A 12 -3.78 9.25 24.54
CA GLU A 12 -3.27 10.47 25.17
C GLU A 12 -1.73 10.55 25.23
N ASN A 13 -1.04 9.45 25.51
CA ASN A 13 0.42 9.37 25.54
C ASN A 13 1.02 9.42 24.13
N SER A 14 0.33 8.84 23.15
CA SER A 14 0.73 8.88 21.74
C SER A 14 0.60 10.30 21.16
N LEU A 15 -0.47 11.01 21.48
CA LEU A 15 -0.73 12.39 21.03
C LEU A 15 0.22 13.41 21.68
N ALA A 16 0.57 13.24 22.96
CA ALA A 16 1.54 14.10 23.65
C ALA A 16 2.97 13.92 23.11
N ALA A 17 3.34 12.69 22.72
CA ALA A 17 4.62 12.42 22.08
C ALA A 17 4.71 13.03 20.68
N LEU A 18 3.61 13.06 19.92
CA LEU A 18 3.58 13.56 18.53
C LEU A 18 3.44 15.09 18.43
N SER A 19 2.70 15.73 19.34
CA SER A 19 2.53 17.19 19.38
C SER A 19 3.82 17.95 19.72
N SER A 20 4.83 17.24 20.21
CA SER A 20 6.14 17.77 20.61
C SER A 20 7.28 17.46 19.62
N VAL A 21 7.03 16.82 18.48
CA VAL A 21 8.06 16.54 17.46
C VAL A 21 7.95 17.50 16.26
N PRO A 22 8.57 18.68 16.32
CA PRO A 22 8.92 19.42 15.12
C PRO A 22 10.12 18.70 14.47
N GLY A 23 9.84 17.86 13.48
CA GLY A 23 10.88 17.09 12.78
C GLY A 23 10.29 16.36 11.59
N SER A 24 11.07 16.27 10.50
CA SER A 24 10.72 15.55 9.28
C SER A 24 9.99 14.24 9.59
N ALA A 25 8.97 13.88 8.80
CA ALA A 25 8.27 12.58 8.90
C ALA A 25 9.23 11.37 8.84
N THR A 26 10.49 11.58 8.46
CA THR A 26 11.55 10.58 8.42
C THR A 26 12.60 10.74 9.52
N SER A 27 12.34 11.54 10.56
CA SER A 27 13.26 11.73 11.69
C SER A 27 13.48 10.40 12.43
N PRO A 28 14.68 10.17 13.03
CA PRO A 28 14.93 8.95 13.78
C PRO A 28 13.89 8.67 14.87
N VAL A 29 13.36 9.71 15.51
CA VAL A 29 12.31 9.60 16.53
C VAL A 29 11.00 9.10 15.91
N THR A 30 10.55 9.69 14.80
CA THR A 30 9.33 9.26 14.10
C THR A 30 9.44 7.80 13.64
N ILE A 31 10.59 7.42 13.08
CA ILE A 31 10.83 6.05 12.61
C ILE A 31 10.85 5.06 13.78
N ASP A 32 11.45 5.40 14.92
CA ASP A 32 11.44 4.57 16.12
C ASP A 32 10.03 4.41 16.70
N LEU A 33 9.24 5.48 16.75
CA LEU A 33 7.83 5.43 17.17
C LEU A 33 7.00 4.52 16.25
N LEU A 34 7.14 4.68 14.93
CA LEU A 34 6.47 3.83 13.95
C LEU A 34 6.76 2.34 14.18
N ARG A 35 8.04 1.97 14.34
CA ARG A 35 8.48 0.59 14.59
C ARG A 35 7.92 0.00 15.88
N ARG A 36 7.82 0.82 16.94
CA ARG A 36 7.44 0.33 18.27
C ARG A 36 5.94 0.24 18.46
N TYR A 37 5.17 1.14 17.84
CA TYR A 37 3.78 1.35 18.23
C TYR A 37 2.78 1.25 17.08
N PHE A 38 3.22 1.41 15.82
CA PHE A 38 2.31 1.48 14.68
C PHE A 38 2.52 0.38 13.63
N LEU A 39 3.67 -0.31 13.66
CA LEU A 39 3.92 -1.48 12.83
C LEU A 39 3.76 -2.75 13.66
N LEU A 40 2.68 -3.48 13.40
CA LEU A 40 2.44 -4.78 13.99
C LEU A 40 3.19 -5.85 13.19
N PRO A 41 3.94 -6.76 13.85
CA PRO A 41 4.50 -7.91 13.16
C PRO A 41 3.38 -8.82 12.64
N PRO A 42 3.63 -9.58 11.55
CA PRO A 42 2.67 -10.57 11.06
C PRO A 42 2.37 -11.61 12.15
N SER A 43 1.16 -12.17 12.09
CA SER A 43 0.77 -13.26 12.99
C SER A 43 1.56 -14.52 12.67
N GLU A 44 2.01 -15.22 13.71
CA GLU A 44 2.60 -16.57 13.59
C GLU A 44 1.52 -17.67 13.65
N ALA A 45 0.25 -17.31 13.84
CA ALA A 45 -0.86 -18.26 13.83
C ALA A 45 -1.16 -18.73 12.38
N PRO A 46 -1.78 -19.91 12.21
CA PRO A 46 -2.25 -20.35 10.90
C PRO A 46 -3.23 -19.34 10.29
N TYR A 47 -3.23 -19.25 8.95
CA TYR A 47 -4.21 -18.42 8.23
C TYR A 47 -5.65 -18.82 8.58
N ASN A 48 -6.46 -17.84 8.92
CA ASN A 48 -7.90 -18.00 9.17
C ASN A 48 -8.68 -17.38 8.01
N LEU A 49 -8.66 -18.07 6.85
CA LEU A 49 -9.29 -17.63 5.61
C LEU A 49 -10.72 -18.16 5.51
N ASP A 50 -11.64 -17.31 5.08
CA ASP A 50 -13.03 -17.66 4.76
C ASP A 50 -13.12 -18.62 3.56
N ASN A 51 -12.24 -18.45 2.57
CA ASN A 51 -12.14 -19.26 1.36
C ASN A 51 -10.71 -19.78 1.13
N ALA A 52 -10.23 -20.64 2.03
CA ALA A 52 -8.87 -21.19 1.97
C ALA A 52 -8.51 -21.94 0.67
N ASN A 53 -9.50 -22.44 -0.08
CA ASN A 53 -9.29 -23.16 -1.35
C ASN A 53 -9.06 -22.24 -2.55
N GLU A 54 -9.44 -20.96 -2.43
CA GLU A 54 -9.13 -19.96 -3.43
C GLU A 54 -7.65 -19.60 -3.34
N GLN A 55 -6.90 -19.93 -4.40
CA GLN A 55 -5.45 -19.71 -4.42
C GLN A 55 -5.10 -18.26 -4.75
N ASN A 56 -5.90 -17.62 -5.60
CA ASN A 56 -5.66 -16.27 -6.05
C ASN A 56 -7.00 -15.52 -6.10
N PRO A 57 -7.31 -14.73 -5.04
CA PRO A 57 -8.55 -13.98 -4.98
C PRO A 57 -8.51 -12.69 -5.83
N SER A 58 -7.34 -12.30 -6.37
CA SER A 58 -7.25 -11.14 -7.27
C SER A 58 -8.04 -11.39 -8.55
N MET A 59 -8.44 -10.31 -9.22
CA MET A 59 -9.25 -10.36 -10.44
C MET A 59 -8.40 -10.44 -11.72
N GLY A 60 -7.15 -10.89 -11.60
CA GLY A 60 -6.20 -11.02 -12.72
C GLY A 60 -4.90 -10.26 -12.50
N GLN A 61 -4.89 -9.28 -11.58
CA GLN A 61 -3.73 -8.45 -11.29
C GLN A 61 -2.53 -9.31 -10.87
N ALA A 62 -2.71 -10.19 -9.87
CA ALA A 62 -1.59 -10.99 -9.35
C ALA A 62 -1.00 -11.95 -10.41
N GLN A 63 -1.82 -12.54 -11.29
CA GLN A 63 -1.32 -13.41 -12.37
C GLN A 63 -0.47 -12.64 -13.39
N VAL A 64 -0.83 -11.39 -13.70
CA VAL A 64 -0.04 -10.54 -14.59
C VAL A 64 1.28 -10.16 -13.94
N ILE A 65 1.27 -9.76 -12.67
CA ILE A 65 2.46 -9.37 -11.92
C ILE A 65 3.42 -10.55 -11.76
N ASP A 66 2.90 -11.73 -11.42
CA ASP A 66 3.68 -12.97 -11.29
C ASP A 66 4.39 -13.34 -12.60
N ARG A 67 3.73 -13.11 -13.75
CA ARG A 67 4.33 -13.28 -15.08
C ARG A 67 5.44 -12.26 -15.35
N ILE A 68 5.18 -10.98 -15.09
CA ILE A 68 6.16 -9.90 -15.31
C ILE A 68 7.44 -10.17 -14.51
N LEU A 69 7.28 -10.62 -13.26
CA LEU A 69 8.38 -10.88 -12.33
C LEU A 69 8.90 -12.33 -12.40
N LYS A 70 8.55 -13.08 -13.45
CA LYS A 70 9.08 -14.42 -13.73
C LYS A 70 8.98 -15.35 -12.53
N GLU A 71 7.80 -15.34 -11.88
CA GLU A 71 7.49 -16.21 -10.75
C GLU A 71 8.42 -16.04 -9.53
N GLN A 72 9.00 -14.84 -9.36
CA GLN A 72 9.89 -14.48 -8.28
C GLN A 72 9.36 -14.93 -6.91
N ARG A 73 10.25 -15.49 -6.08
CA ARG A 73 9.98 -15.83 -4.68
C ARG A 73 10.69 -14.85 -3.74
N GLY A 74 10.15 -14.68 -2.54
CA GLY A 74 10.77 -13.83 -1.51
C GLY A 74 10.82 -12.34 -1.84
N GLY A 75 9.85 -11.83 -2.60
CA GLY A 75 9.71 -10.39 -2.86
C GLY A 75 9.03 -9.62 -1.73
N PHE A 76 8.86 -8.32 -1.93
CA PHE A 76 8.17 -7.41 -1.04
C PHE A 76 7.01 -6.69 -1.75
N PHE A 77 5.82 -6.70 -1.16
CA PHE A 77 4.65 -5.98 -1.69
C PHE A 77 4.15 -4.89 -0.75
N VAL A 78 3.45 -3.92 -1.32
CA VAL A 78 2.63 -2.93 -0.60
C VAL A 78 1.23 -2.96 -1.19
N GLU A 79 0.21 -3.11 -0.35
CA GLU A 79 -1.20 -3.05 -0.75
C GLU A 79 -1.89 -1.92 -0.02
N CYS A 80 -2.30 -0.89 -0.76
CA CYS A 80 -3.16 0.18 -0.28
C CYS A 80 -4.59 -0.15 -0.71
N GLY A 81 -5.50 -0.34 0.25
CA GLY A 81 -6.88 -0.75 -0.03
C GLY A 81 -7.20 -2.22 0.24
N GLY A 82 -6.51 -2.86 1.20
CA GLY A 82 -6.59 -4.32 1.38
C GLY A 82 -7.94 -4.88 1.88
N LEU A 83 -8.98 -4.07 2.05
CA LEU A 83 -10.29 -4.46 2.58
C LEU A 83 -10.22 -5.27 3.89
N ASP A 84 -10.37 -6.60 3.82
CA ASP A 84 -10.28 -7.56 4.94
C ASP A 84 -9.00 -8.41 4.89
N GLY A 85 -8.15 -8.22 3.87
CA GLY A 85 -6.92 -8.97 3.63
C GLY A 85 -7.11 -10.28 2.86
N GLU A 86 -8.34 -10.63 2.47
CA GLU A 86 -8.65 -11.87 1.77
C GLU A 86 -9.48 -11.64 0.51
N LEU A 87 -10.68 -11.08 0.66
CA LEU A 87 -11.61 -10.91 -0.44
C LEU A 87 -11.04 -9.92 -1.45
N ARG A 88 -10.74 -10.43 -2.64
CA ARG A 88 -10.12 -9.67 -3.75
C ARG A 88 -8.73 -9.12 -3.46
N SER A 89 -8.02 -9.64 -2.45
CA SER A 89 -6.66 -9.19 -2.17
C SER A 89 -5.75 -9.45 -3.38
N ASN A 90 -5.03 -8.41 -3.78
CA ASN A 90 -4.06 -8.48 -4.85
C ASN A 90 -2.76 -9.15 -4.39
N THR A 91 -2.51 -9.22 -3.08
CA THR A 91 -1.21 -9.66 -2.54
C THR A 91 -1.23 -10.98 -1.79
N LEU A 92 -2.41 -11.49 -1.37
CA LEU A 92 -2.53 -12.76 -0.64
C LEU A 92 -1.91 -13.95 -1.39
N PHE A 93 -1.99 -13.97 -2.73
CA PHE A 93 -1.33 -14.99 -3.55
C PHE A 93 0.19 -14.99 -3.36
N PHE A 94 0.83 -13.81 -3.36
CA PHE A 94 2.28 -13.67 -3.24
C PHE A 94 2.76 -14.07 -1.85
N GLU A 95 2.02 -13.68 -0.82
CA GLU A 95 2.30 -14.07 0.56
C GLU A 95 2.25 -15.59 0.73
N ARG A 96 1.12 -16.23 0.35
CA ARG A 96 0.89 -17.66 0.54
C ARG A 96 1.77 -18.55 -0.34
N PHE A 97 1.95 -18.20 -1.61
CA PHE A 97 2.50 -19.12 -2.61
C PHE A 97 3.88 -18.73 -3.14
N ARG A 98 4.28 -17.46 -3.04
CA ARG A 98 5.62 -16.98 -3.43
C ARG A 98 6.52 -16.69 -2.23
N GLY A 99 5.99 -16.75 -1.00
CA GLY A 99 6.75 -16.49 0.22
C GLY A 99 7.19 -15.03 0.33
N TRP A 100 6.40 -14.12 -0.24
CA TRP A 100 6.66 -12.69 -0.17
C TRP A 100 6.25 -12.15 1.19
N LYS A 101 6.85 -11.01 1.55
CA LYS A 101 6.46 -10.23 2.72
C LYS A 101 5.82 -8.94 2.25
N GLY A 102 5.06 -8.27 3.08
CA GLY A 102 4.52 -6.99 2.68
C GLY A 102 3.88 -6.18 3.78
N LEU A 103 3.41 -5.02 3.37
CA LEU A 103 2.60 -4.12 4.17
C LEU A 103 1.21 -4.02 3.53
N VAL A 104 0.18 -4.42 4.26
CA VAL A 104 -1.22 -4.25 3.86
C VAL A 104 -1.81 -3.10 4.67
N VAL A 105 -2.37 -2.12 3.98
CA VAL A 105 -3.05 -0.97 4.58
C VAL A 105 -4.53 -1.11 4.31
N PHE A 106 -5.31 -1.24 5.39
CA PHE A 106 -6.74 -1.47 5.33
C PHE A 106 -7.52 -0.16 5.16
N ALA A 107 -8.61 -0.24 4.40
CA ALA A 107 -9.70 0.73 4.48
C ALA A 107 -10.56 0.38 5.70
N GLN A 108 -10.71 1.29 6.66
CA GLN A 108 -11.53 1.02 7.85
C GLN A 108 -13.02 0.93 7.51
N ASN A 109 -13.70 -0.06 8.10
CA ASN A 109 -15.13 -0.35 7.94
C ASN A 109 -15.98 0.93 7.96
N SER A 110 -16.57 1.24 6.79
CA SER A 110 -17.54 2.33 6.54
C SER A 110 -17.00 3.76 6.53
N ASN A 111 -15.73 4.00 6.89
CA ASN A 111 -15.11 5.31 6.79
C ASN A 111 -14.25 5.36 5.52
N ARG A 112 -14.71 6.08 4.49
CA ARG A 112 -13.84 6.41 3.35
C ARG A 112 -12.75 7.36 3.86
N GLY A 113 -11.50 6.91 3.81
CA GLY A 113 -10.35 7.71 4.21
C GLY A 113 -10.15 8.85 3.23
N HIS A 114 -10.61 10.05 3.57
CA HIS A 114 -10.32 11.27 2.82
C HIS A 114 -9.58 12.25 3.74
N ILE A 115 -8.59 12.95 3.18
CA ILE A 115 -8.01 14.10 3.87
C ILE A 115 -9.09 15.18 3.88
N TYR A 116 -9.68 15.40 5.04
CA TYR A 116 -10.68 16.43 5.27
C TYR A 116 -10.09 17.52 6.15
N ASP A 117 -10.25 18.77 5.76
CA ASP A 117 -9.80 19.90 6.54
C ASP A 117 -10.85 20.23 7.62
N VAL A 118 -10.50 19.97 8.87
CA VAL A 118 -11.28 20.42 10.03
C VAL A 118 -10.51 21.53 10.73
N GLU A 119 -11.19 22.61 11.08
CA GLU A 119 -10.56 23.74 11.79
C GLU A 119 -9.99 23.30 13.16
N SER A 120 -10.61 22.30 13.80
CA SER A 120 -10.11 21.67 15.03
C SER A 120 -10.35 20.16 15.07
N TYR A 121 -9.53 19.44 15.86
CA TYR A 121 -9.68 18.00 16.11
C TYR A 121 -11.07 17.64 16.67
N ASP A 122 -11.62 18.52 17.51
CA ASP A 122 -12.92 18.36 18.16
C ASP A 122 -14.10 18.46 17.18
N ASP A 123 -13.89 19.05 16.00
CA ASP A 123 -14.94 19.18 14.97
C ASP A 123 -15.15 17.88 14.17
N ALA A 124 -14.14 17.00 14.10
CA ALA A 124 -14.22 15.77 13.33
C ALA A 124 -15.37 14.86 13.82
N PRO A 125 -15.50 14.55 15.14
CA PRO A 125 -16.63 13.78 15.66
C PRO A 125 -17.99 14.40 15.34
N ALA A 126 -18.11 15.73 15.41
CA ALA A 126 -19.37 16.44 15.11
C ALA A 126 -19.80 16.30 13.65
N LYS A 127 -18.85 16.10 12.73
CA LYS A 127 -19.08 15.84 11.30
C LYS A 127 -19.18 14.35 10.95
N GLY A 128 -19.17 13.46 11.95
CA GLY A 128 -19.14 12.01 11.72
C GLY A 128 -17.81 11.52 11.13
N LEU A 129 -16.73 12.27 11.33
CA LEU A 129 -15.37 11.91 10.91
C LEU A 129 -14.62 11.28 12.08
N VAL A 130 -13.74 10.35 11.77
CA VAL A 130 -12.79 9.77 12.73
C VAL A 130 -11.40 10.25 12.37
N ASN A 131 -10.70 10.81 13.35
CA ASN A 131 -9.30 11.19 13.17
C ASN A 131 -8.44 9.92 13.19
N VAL A 132 -7.63 9.75 12.15
CA VAL A 132 -6.72 8.62 12.02
C VAL A 132 -5.30 9.16 11.90
N GLN A 133 -4.39 8.64 12.72
CA GLN A 133 -2.98 8.96 12.58
C GLN A 133 -2.44 8.30 11.32
N CYS A 134 -2.02 9.12 10.36
CA CYS A 134 -1.37 8.68 9.14
C CYS A 134 0.11 9.08 9.16
N PHE A 135 0.94 8.30 8.48
CA PHE A 135 2.34 8.65 8.21
C PHE A 135 2.59 8.63 6.70
N PRO A 136 3.49 9.49 6.17
CA PRO A 136 3.88 9.41 4.78
C PRO A 136 4.47 8.05 4.43
N PHE A 137 4.22 7.56 3.21
CA PHE A 137 4.69 6.27 2.70
C PHE A 137 6.18 6.01 2.99
N ILE A 138 7.05 7.00 2.76
CA ILE A 138 8.49 6.91 3.02
C ILE A 138 8.83 6.56 4.47
N SER A 139 8.01 6.96 5.42
CA SER A 139 8.21 6.71 6.84
C SER A 139 8.04 5.21 7.14
N TYR A 140 7.03 4.57 6.54
CA TYR A 140 6.85 3.12 6.63
C TYR A 140 8.01 2.36 5.98
N MET A 141 8.44 2.78 4.79
CA MET A 141 9.57 2.16 4.09
C MET A 141 10.86 2.22 4.91
N LYS A 142 11.18 3.39 5.49
CA LYS A 142 12.34 3.57 6.39
C LYS A 142 12.18 2.76 7.68
N ALA A 143 10.98 2.71 8.27
CA ALA A 143 10.71 1.91 9.46
C ALA A 143 10.88 0.41 9.20
N LEU A 144 10.46 -0.09 8.04
CA LEU A 144 10.66 -1.48 7.63
C LEU A 144 12.07 -1.77 7.12
N ASN A 145 12.89 -0.73 6.90
CA ASN A 145 14.19 -0.81 6.26
C ASN A 145 14.11 -1.48 4.87
N VAL A 146 13.09 -1.08 4.10
CA VAL A 146 12.83 -1.55 2.74
C VAL A 146 12.99 -0.37 1.78
N THR A 147 13.73 -0.58 0.69
CA THR A 147 13.93 0.41 -0.37
C THR A 147 13.42 -0.07 -1.73
N THR A 148 12.99 -1.32 -1.82
CA THR A 148 12.49 -1.93 -3.06
C THR A 148 11.12 -2.56 -2.79
N VAL A 149 10.16 -2.24 -3.65
CA VAL A 149 8.83 -2.84 -3.68
C VAL A 149 8.69 -3.57 -5.01
N ASP A 150 8.58 -4.89 -4.95
CA ASP A 150 8.39 -5.71 -6.15
C ASP A 150 7.00 -5.49 -6.75
N TYR A 151 5.97 -5.40 -5.90
CA TYR A 151 4.59 -5.12 -6.31
C TYR A 151 3.91 -4.10 -5.42
N PHE A 152 3.44 -3.00 -6.01
CA PHE A 152 2.63 -1.97 -5.34
C PHE A 152 1.19 -2.01 -5.88
N SER A 153 0.26 -2.48 -5.06
CA SER A 153 -1.19 -2.45 -5.36
C SER A 153 -1.80 -1.18 -4.77
N LEU A 154 -2.42 -0.35 -5.61
CA LEU A 154 -3.00 0.93 -5.23
C LEU A 154 -4.48 1.00 -5.64
N ASP A 155 -5.36 0.84 -4.65
CA ASP A 155 -6.81 0.95 -4.79
C ASP A 155 -7.36 1.66 -3.53
N VAL A 156 -7.40 2.99 -3.56
CA VAL A 156 -7.75 3.82 -2.39
C VAL A 156 -9.05 4.60 -2.60
N GLU A 157 -9.85 4.17 -3.57
CA GLU A 157 -11.19 4.66 -3.85
C GLU A 157 -11.23 6.16 -4.20
N GLY A 158 -10.31 6.60 -5.07
CA GLY A 158 -10.34 7.92 -5.73
C GLY A 158 -9.29 8.93 -5.27
N ALA A 159 -8.16 8.43 -4.77
CA ALA A 159 -6.99 9.26 -4.41
C ALA A 159 -5.69 8.71 -4.99
N GLU A 160 -5.75 7.78 -5.95
CA GLU A 160 -4.61 7.07 -6.50
C GLU A 160 -3.63 8.05 -7.14
N TYR A 161 -4.12 9.00 -7.95
CA TYR A 161 -3.30 10.04 -8.57
C TYR A 161 -2.51 10.84 -7.53
N LYS A 162 -3.15 11.27 -6.44
CA LYS A 162 -2.51 12.06 -5.38
C LYS A 162 -1.50 11.24 -4.58
N VAL A 163 -1.79 9.97 -4.32
CA VAL A 163 -0.82 9.05 -3.70
C VAL A 163 0.41 8.92 -4.59
N LEU A 164 0.24 8.69 -5.88
CA LEU A 164 1.35 8.57 -6.84
C LEU A 164 2.21 9.85 -6.91
N GLN A 165 1.61 11.03 -6.78
CA GLN A 165 2.37 12.31 -6.73
C GLN A 165 3.27 12.41 -5.49
N SER A 166 2.94 11.70 -4.41
CA SER A 166 3.69 11.75 -3.16
C SER A 166 4.81 10.72 -3.05
N ILE A 167 4.92 9.80 -4.02
CA ILE A 167 5.93 8.73 -3.98
C ILE A 167 7.33 9.35 -4.11
N PRO A 168 8.26 9.01 -3.20
CA PRO A 168 9.65 9.45 -3.27
C PRO A 168 10.44 8.56 -4.23
N TRP A 169 10.27 8.77 -5.54
CA TRP A 169 10.82 7.91 -6.59
C TRP A 169 12.35 7.72 -6.55
N ASP A 170 13.09 8.66 -5.92
CA ASP A 170 14.54 8.57 -5.72
C ASP A 170 14.95 7.69 -4.52
N ASP A 171 14.07 7.52 -3.53
CA ASP A 171 14.34 6.77 -2.30
C ASP A 171 13.77 5.34 -2.33
N VAL A 172 12.74 5.10 -3.15
CA VAL A 172 12.01 3.81 -3.19
C VAL A 172 11.89 3.32 -4.63
N ASP A 173 12.47 2.16 -4.89
CA ASP A 173 12.40 1.46 -6.17
C ASP A 173 11.15 0.58 -6.25
N ILE A 174 10.14 1.00 -7.01
CA ILE A 174 8.93 0.20 -7.25
C ILE A 174 9.04 -0.48 -8.61
N LYS A 175 9.03 -1.81 -8.67
CA LYS A 175 9.21 -2.56 -9.93
C LYS A 175 7.93 -2.62 -10.76
N THR A 176 6.81 -2.93 -10.11
CA THR A 176 5.50 -3.07 -10.76
C THR A 176 4.41 -2.42 -9.92
N LEU A 177 3.39 -1.89 -10.59
CA LEU A 177 2.21 -1.32 -9.94
C LEU A 177 0.93 -1.85 -10.55
N SER A 178 -0.07 -2.12 -9.72
CA SER A 178 -1.47 -2.14 -10.11
C SER A 178 -2.11 -0.87 -9.58
N VAL A 179 -2.75 -0.08 -10.44
CA VAL A 179 -3.37 1.19 -10.05
C VAL A 179 -4.79 1.25 -10.57
N GLU A 180 -5.74 1.32 -9.65
CA GLU A 180 -7.15 1.56 -9.92
C GLU A 180 -7.32 2.95 -10.56
N TYR A 181 -8.22 3.06 -11.56
CA TYR A 181 -8.42 4.32 -12.28
C TYR A 181 -9.88 4.77 -12.40
N LEU A 182 -10.81 4.10 -11.71
CA LEU A 182 -12.24 4.36 -11.89
C LEU A 182 -12.69 5.57 -11.08
N HIS A 183 -12.15 5.75 -9.88
CA HIS A 183 -12.69 6.69 -8.90
C HIS A 183 -11.95 8.03 -8.81
N ASP A 184 -10.75 8.14 -9.40
CA ASP A 184 -9.97 9.38 -9.41
C ASP A 184 -10.66 10.51 -10.20
N VAL A 185 -10.75 11.70 -9.60
CA VAL A 185 -11.30 12.89 -10.28
C VAL A 185 -10.38 13.42 -11.38
N GLU A 186 -9.06 13.24 -11.22
CA GLU A 186 -8.04 13.55 -12.22
C GLU A 186 -8.11 12.60 -13.43
N GLY A 187 -8.63 11.39 -13.20
CA GLY A 187 -8.96 10.39 -14.19
C GLY A 187 -7.78 9.62 -14.77
N LYS A 188 -8.13 8.53 -15.47
CA LYS A 188 -7.23 7.55 -16.08
C LYS A 188 -6.05 8.14 -16.88
N ALA A 189 -6.29 9.22 -17.64
CA ALA A 189 -5.25 9.84 -18.47
C ALA A 189 -4.14 10.53 -17.64
N ALA A 190 -4.50 11.10 -16.48
CA ALA A 190 -3.55 11.78 -15.61
C ALA A 190 -2.61 10.77 -14.93
N ILE A 191 -3.16 9.67 -14.40
CA ILE A 191 -2.40 8.55 -13.82
C ILE A 191 -1.40 8.00 -14.83
N ARG A 192 -1.87 7.70 -16.05
CA ARG A 192 -1.01 7.21 -17.13
C ARG A 192 0.12 8.18 -17.43
N LYS A 193 -0.18 9.47 -17.61
CA LYS A 193 0.84 10.48 -17.91
C LYS A 193 1.89 10.58 -16.80
N LEU A 194 1.46 10.54 -15.53
CA LEU A 194 2.35 10.63 -14.37
C LEU A 194 3.33 9.45 -14.32
N LEU A 195 2.85 8.22 -14.45
CA LEU A 195 3.73 7.05 -14.37
C LEU A 195 4.64 6.89 -15.59
N LEU A 196 4.18 7.25 -16.79
CA LEU A 196 5.06 7.31 -17.97
C LEU A 196 6.21 8.31 -17.77
N ALA A 197 5.94 9.48 -17.17
CA ALA A 197 6.96 10.48 -16.88
C ALA A 197 7.98 10.01 -15.81
N ASN A 198 7.59 9.05 -14.96
CA ASN A 198 8.44 8.48 -13.91
C ASN A 198 9.12 7.15 -14.32
N GLY A 199 9.22 6.86 -15.62
CA GLY A 199 10.01 5.73 -16.11
C GLY A 199 9.28 4.38 -16.08
N TYR A 200 7.95 4.40 -16.12
CA TYR A 200 7.12 3.21 -16.26
C TYR A 200 6.51 3.11 -17.65
N SER A 201 6.08 1.91 -18.00
CA SER A 201 5.24 1.62 -19.16
C SER A 201 3.96 0.93 -18.71
N VAL A 202 2.86 1.19 -19.41
CA VAL A 202 1.64 0.39 -19.27
C VAL A 202 1.91 -0.99 -19.87
N PHE A 203 1.89 -2.03 -19.06
CA PHE A 203 2.01 -3.41 -19.52
C PHE A 203 0.67 -3.92 -20.06
N THR A 204 -0.40 -3.73 -19.30
CA THR A 204 -1.77 -4.09 -19.68
C THR A 204 -2.79 -3.34 -18.82
N GLU A 205 -4.07 -3.54 -19.12
CA GLU A 205 -5.18 -3.13 -18.27
C GLU A 205 -5.93 -4.39 -17.82
N VAL A 206 -6.31 -4.44 -16.55
CA VAL A 206 -7.14 -5.49 -15.97
C VAL A 206 -8.53 -4.92 -15.75
N SER A 207 -9.55 -5.60 -16.27
CA SER A 207 -10.94 -5.26 -16.03
C SER A 207 -11.76 -6.49 -15.70
N ALA A 208 -12.73 -6.33 -14.80
CA ALA A 208 -13.66 -7.39 -14.43
C ALA A 208 -15.12 -6.98 -14.72
N ALA A 209 -15.98 -7.98 -14.86
CA ALA A 209 -17.41 -7.77 -15.03
C ALA A 209 -17.98 -6.89 -13.90
N PHE A 210 -19.01 -6.09 -14.21
CA PHE A 210 -19.66 -5.18 -13.27
C PHE A 210 -18.71 -4.14 -12.62
N ASN A 211 -17.62 -3.78 -13.30
CA ASN A 211 -16.61 -2.83 -12.83
C ASN A 211 -15.94 -3.23 -11.51
N LEU A 212 -15.86 -4.53 -11.23
CA LEU A 212 -15.26 -5.02 -9.99
C LEU A 212 -13.73 -4.90 -9.94
N ALA A 213 -13.08 -4.65 -11.08
CA ALA A 213 -11.66 -4.31 -11.22
C ALA A 213 -11.48 -3.40 -12.44
N ASN A 214 -10.59 -2.41 -12.33
CA ASN A 214 -10.32 -1.39 -13.34
C ASN A 214 -8.91 -0.83 -13.14
N ASP A 215 -7.91 -1.67 -13.40
CA ASP A 215 -6.53 -1.39 -13.05
C ASP A 215 -5.66 -1.21 -14.29
N PHE A 216 -4.76 -0.24 -14.24
CA PHE A 216 -3.54 -0.31 -15.04
C PHE A 216 -2.52 -1.21 -14.35
N ILE A 217 -1.87 -2.07 -15.13
CA ILE A 217 -0.63 -2.70 -14.72
C ILE A 217 0.54 -1.93 -15.32
N PHE A 218 1.34 -1.29 -14.46
CA PHE A 218 2.58 -0.62 -14.84
C PHE A 218 3.80 -1.47 -14.49
N VAL A 219 4.83 -1.35 -15.32
CA VAL A 219 6.13 -1.99 -15.12
C VAL A 219 7.25 -0.99 -15.37
N LYS A 220 8.30 -1.02 -14.55
CA LYS A 220 9.47 -0.17 -14.71
C LYS A 220 10.18 -0.50 -16.02
N ASN A 221 10.58 0.53 -16.78
CA ASN A 221 11.06 0.36 -18.15
C ASN A 221 12.29 -0.55 -18.28
N ASN A 222 13.19 -0.55 -17.29
CA ASN A 222 14.38 -1.38 -17.30
C ASN A 222 14.07 -2.89 -17.23
N LEU A 223 12.98 -3.29 -16.58
CA LEU A 223 12.55 -4.69 -16.52
C LEU A 223 12.03 -5.20 -17.86
N LEU A 224 11.55 -4.31 -18.73
CA LEU A 224 11.13 -4.65 -20.09
C LEU A 224 12.31 -4.81 -21.05
N SER A 225 13.40 -4.05 -20.84
CA SER A 225 14.61 -4.14 -21.68
C SER A 225 15.46 -5.38 -21.41
N GLU A 226 15.26 -6.06 -20.28
CA GLU A 226 15.95 -7.29 -19.90
C GLU A 226 15.29 -8.57 -20.46
N ASP A 227 14.25 -8.44 -21.29
CA ASP A 227 13.63 -9.56 -21.99
C ASP A 227 14.18 -9.67 -23.43
N PRO A 228 15.15 -10.55 -23.71
CA PRO A 228 15.70 -10.75 -25.05
C PRO A 228 14.73 -11.43 -26.04
N SER A 229 13.46 -11.69 -25.64
CA SER A 229 12.44 -12.34 -26.48
C SER A 229 11.43 -11.40 -27.14
N ARG A 230 11.62 -10.07 -27.03
CA ARG A 230 10.87 -9.06 -27.79
C ARG A 230 11.65 -8.51 -28.98
#